data_AF-A0A497RM07-F1
#
_entry.id   AF-A0A497RM07-F1
#
_cell.length_a   1.000
_cell.length_b   1.000
_cell.length_c   1.000
_cell.angle_alpha   90.00
_cell.angle_beta   90.00
_cell.angle_gamma   90.00
#
_symmetry.space_group_name_H-M   'P 1'
#
loop_
_entity.id
_entity.type
_entity.pdbx_description
1 polymer ?
#
loop_
_entity_poly.entity_id
_entity_poly.type
_entity_poly.pdbx_seq_one_letter_code
_entity_poly.pdbx_strand_id
1 'polypeptide(L)'
;MAFSYTLDGRTIFGDKWVSWGRFSNGGSDTGGDIDTGLSVVEAMFLQETGSAVVSNASVCNETFPVSGGVVTIVTDAGVSGLWFAIGRM
;
A
#
# COMPACT_ATOMS: atom_id res chain seq x y z
N MET A 1 2.29 -4.75 -17.60
CA MET A 1 1.12 -3.99 -17.09
C MET A 1 1.71 -3.06 -16.06
N ALA A 2 1.52 -1.75 -16.16
CA ALA A 2 2.11 -0.82 -15.19
C ALA A 2 1.56 -1.07 -13.77
N PHE A 3 2.27 -0.60 -12.76
CA PHE A 3 1.81 -0.61 -11.37
C PHE A 3 0.37 -0.10 -11.27
N SER A 4 -0.44 -0.80 -10.49
CA SER A 4 -1.84 -0.45 -10.24
C SER A 4 -2.22 -0.78 -8.81
N TYR A 5 -3.16 -0.02 -8.27
CA TYR A 5 -3.74 -0.28 -6.96
C TYR A 5 -5.26 -0.13 -7.01
N THR A 6 -5.93 -0.83 -6.11
CA THR A 6 -7.36 -0.67 -5.83
C THR A 6 -7.56 -0.18 -4.42
N LEU A 7 -8.65 0.55 -4.20
CA LEU A 7 -9.17 0.86 -2.88
C LEU A 7 -10.46 0.06 -2.70
N ASP A 8 -10.36 -1.03 -1.95
CA ASP A 8 -11.44 -2.00 -1.81
C ASP A 8 -12.46 -1.55 -0.75
N GLY A 9 -12.02 -0.79 0.26
CA GLY A 9 -12.91 -0.28 1.29
C GLY A 9 -12.26 0.67 2.26
N ARG A 10 -13.11 1.29 3.09
CA ARG A 10 -12.73 2.15 4.21
C ARG A 10 -13.60 1.85 5.42
N THR A 11 -13.03 2.04 6.61
CA THR A 11 -13.74 1.90 7.88
C THR A 11 -13.11 2.80 8.92
N ILE A 12 -13.72 2.85 10.11
CA ILE A 12 -13.19 3.58 11.26
C ILE A 12 -12.83 2.56 12.33
N PHE A 13 -11.57 2.54 12.75
CA PHE A 13 -11.08 1.78 13.90
C PHE A 13 -10.78 2.75 15.04
N GLY A 14 -11.65 2.77 16.05
CA GLY A 14 -11.55 3.73 17.15
C GLY A 14 -11.75 5.17 16.65
N ASP A 15 -10.71 5.99 16.75
CA ASP A 15 -10.65 7.37 16.28
C ASP A 15 -9.93 7.54 14.94
N LYS A 16 -9.46 6.44 14.34
CA LYS A 16 -8.68 6.45 13.09
C LYS A 16 -9.48 5.96 11.90
N TRP A 17 -9.24 6.62 10.77
CA TRP A 17 -9.69 6.16 9.46
C TRP A 17 -8.75 5.10 8.94
N VAL A 18 -9.33 4.05 8.38
CA VAL A 18 -8.62 2.91 7.83
C VAL A 18 -9.06 2.71 6.39
N SER A 19 -8.09 2.54 5.49
CA SER A 19 -8.31 2.21 4.09
C SER A 19 -7.52 0.95 3.75
N TRP A 20 -8.06 0.11 2.88
CA TRP A 20 -7.36 -1.07 2.40
C TRP A 20 -7.67 -1.37 0.94
N GLY A 21 -6.83 -2.20 0.34
CA GLY A 21 -7.04 -2.69 -1.00
C GLY A 21 -5.91 -3.56 -1.48
N ARG A 22 -5.71 -3.59 -2.79
CA ARG A 22 -4.69 -4.43 -3.44
C ARG A 22 -3.75 -3.58 -4.27
N PHE A 23 -2.54 -4.08 -4.48
CA PHE A 23 -1.62 -3.57 -5.48
C PHE A 23 -1.16 -4.70 -6.39
N SER A 24 -0.86 -4.36 -7.65
CA SER A 24 -0.39 -5.29 -8.66
C SER A 24 0.69 -4.65 -9.51
N ASN A 25 1.82 -5.34 -9.64
CA ASN A 25 2.95 -4.97 -10.49
C ASN A 25 2.98 -5.80 -11.77
N GLY A 26 3.40 -5.19 -12.88
CA GLY A 26 3.87 -5.96 -14.03
C GLY A 26 5.21 -6.64 -13.77
N GLY A 27 5.58 -7.58 -14.64
CA GLY A 27 6.79 -8.39 -14.47
C GLY A 27 8.13 -7.62 -14.42
N SER A 28 8.14 -6.32 -14.70
CA SER A 28 9.31 -5.44 -14.59
C SER A 28 9.15 -4.31 -13.56
N ASP A 29 7.98 -4.20 -12.93
CA ASP A 29 7.64 -3.04 -12.10
C ASP A 29 8.00 -3.31 -10.65
N THR A 30 8.62 -2.34 -9.99
CA THR A 30 9.23 -2.46 -8.66
C THR A 30 8.48 -1.64 -7.60
N GLY A 31 7.17 -1.50 -7.77
CA GLY A 31 6.30 -0.70 -6.91
C GLY A 31 5.79 0.59 -7.58
N GLY A 32 5.21 1.47 -6.77
CA GLY A 32 4.56 2.69 -7.22
C GLY A 32 3.74 3.36 -6.13
N ASP A 33 2.97 4.38 -6.52
CA ASP A 33 2.26 5.25 -5.59
C ASP A 33 0.83 4.75 -5.33
N ILE A 34 0.47 4.61 -4.05
CA ILE A 34 -0.87 4.26 -3.60
C ILE A 34 -1.52 5.48 -2.98
N ASP A 35 -2.59 5.98 -3.60
CA ASP A 35 -3.50 6.92 -2.95
C ASP A 35 -4.41 6.16 -1.98
N THR A 36 -4.12 6.30 -0.69
CA THR A 36 -4.88 5.68 0.41
C THR A 36 -6.26 6.33 0.59
N GLY A 37 -6.46 7.53 0.01
CA GLY A 37 -7.62 8.36 0.21
C GLY A 37 -7.80 8.90 1.63
N LEU A 38 -6.76 8.81 2.46
CA LEU A 38 -6.63 9.48 3.75
C LEU A 38 -5.96 10.84 3.54
N SER A 39 -6.21 11.81 4.41
CA SER A 39 -5.52 13.10 4.32
C SER A 39 -4.16 13.06 5.00
N VAL A 40 -4.02 12.24 6.05
CA VAL A 40 -2.74 11.90 6.67
C VAL A 40 -2.68 10.41 6.92
N VAL A 41 -1.59 9.77 6.50
CA VAL A 41 -1.28 8.37 6.76
C VAL A 41 -0.30 8.29 7.92
N GLU A 42 -0.66 7.58 8.97
CA GLU A 42 0.14 7.42 10.18
C GLU A 42 0.88 6.08 10.21
N ALA A 43 0.31 5.06 9.56
CA ALA A 43 0.94 3.76 9.36
C ALA A 43 0.38 3.09 8.11
N MET A 44 1.21 2.28 7.45
CA MET A 44 0.80 1.42 6.35
C MET A 44 1.46 0.05 6.48
N PHE A 45 0.71 -0.98 6.13
CA PHE A 45 1.12 -2.37 6.14
C PHE A 45 0.93 -2.95 4.75
N LEU A 46 1.93 -3.70 4.30
CA LEU A 46 1.96 -4.41 3.02
C LEU A 46 2.01 -5.90 3.31
N GLN A 47 1.24 -6.68 2.56
CA GLN A 47 1.25 -8.13 2.64
C GLN A 47 1.24 -8.71 1.23
N GLU A 48 2.34 -9.31 0.82
CA GLU A 48 2.43 -9.96 -0.49
C GLU A 48 1.53 -11.19 -0.58
N THR A 49 1.05 -11.45 -1.78
CA THR A 49 0.20 -12.59 -2.10
C THR A 49 0.78 -13.36 -3.28
N GLY A 50 0.68 -14.68 -3.26
CA GLY A 50 1.21 -15.53 -4.33
C GLY A 50 1.27 -16.99 -3.92
N SER A 51 1.73 -17.83 -4.84
CA SER A 51 1.95 -19.27 -4.59
C SER A 51 3.32 -19.58 -3.99
N ALA A 52 4.21 -18.60 -3.93
CA ALA A 52 5.56 -18.72 -3.39
C ALA A 52 5.85 -17.61 -2.38
N VAL A 53 6.75 -17.88 -1.45
CA VAL A 53 7.27 -16.89 -0.50
C VAL A 53 8.13 -15.88 -1.27
N VAL A 54 7.98 -14.61 -0.95
CA VAL A 54 8.80 -13.54 -1.52
C VAL A 54 10.21 -13.56 -0.92
N SER A 55 11.21 -13.24 -1.75
CA SER A 55 12.60 -13.19 -1.28
C SER A 55 12.85 -11.94 -0.44
N ASN A 56 12.31 -10.80 -0.86
CA ASN A 56 12.41 -9.53 -0.16
C ASN A 56 11.03 -9.06 0.29
N ALA A 57 10.98 -8.42 1.46
CA ALA A 57 9.77 -7.77 1.93
C ALA A 57 9.57 -6.43 1.21
N SER A 58 8.33 -6.13 0.86
CA SER A 58 7.91 -4.84 0.33
C SER A 58 7.96 -3.79 1.42
N VAL A 59 8.32 -2.56 1.05
CA VAL A 59 8.51 -1.45 2.00
C VAL A 59 7.76 -0.20 1.55
N CYS A 60 7.35 0.62 2.53
CA CYS A 60 6.92 2.00 2.27
C CYS A 60 8.16 2.89 2.23
N ASN A 61 8.29 3.76 1.24
CA ASN A 61 9.45 4.63 1.05
C ASN A 61 9.21 6.05 1.60
N GLU A 62 8.63 6.12 2.79
CA GLU A 62 8.27 7.37 3.46
C GLU A 62 8.63 7.34 4.94
N THR A 63 8.75 8.53 5.51
CA THR A 63 8.72 8.71 6.96
C THR A 63 7.30 9.08 7.38
N PHE A 64 6.64 8.19 8.11
CA PHE A 64 5.32 8.46 8.67
C PHE A 64 5.41 9.43 9.87
N PRO A 65 4.40 10.30 10.07
CA PRO A 65 3.17 10.43 9.29
C PRO A 65 3.38 11.19 7.96
N VAL A 66 2.66 10.77 6.91
CA VAL A 66 2.68 11.36 5.57
C VAL A 66 1.42 12.18 5.34
N SER A 67 1.57 13.43 4.92
CA SER A 67 0.46 14.29 4.50
C SER A 67 0.16 14.13 3.00
N GLY A 68 -1.11 14.17 2.62
CA GLY A 68 -1.54 14.13 1.22
C GLY A 68 -2.03 12.75 0.76
N GLY A 69 -1.98 11.73 1.61
CA GLY A 69 -2.64 10.45 1.37
C GLY A 69 -1.94 9.48 0.43
N VAL A 70 -0.88 9.94 -0.25
CA VAL A 70 -0.12 9.13 -1.21
C VAL A 70 1.09 8.52 -0.52
N VAL A 71 1.29 7.21 -0.71
CA VAL A 71 2.42 6.45 -0.18
C VAL A 71 3.05 5.64 -1.32
N THR A 72 4.33 5.87 -1.59
CA THR A 72 5.17 5.12 -2.52
C THR A 72 5.63 3.82 -1.87
N ILE A 73 5.30 2.70 -2.51
CA ILE A 73 5.78 1.39 -2.08
C ILE A 73 6.87 0.90 -3.02
N VAL A 74 7.81 0.13 -2.47
CA VAL A 74 8.87 -0.55 -3.22
C VAL A 74 8.72 -2.05 -3.03
N THR A 75 8.73 -2.78 -4.14
CA THR A 75 8.54 -4.23 -4.17
C THR A 75 9.55 -4.88 -5.13
N ASP A 76 9.75 -6.20 -5.00
CA ASP A 76 10.37 -6.97 -6.07
C ASP A 76 9.52 -6.90 -7.36
N ALA A 77 10.16 -7.16 -8.50
CA ALA A 77 9.51 -7.11 -9.80
C ALA A 77 8.36 -8.12 -9.92
N GLY A 78 7.18 -7.65 -10.34
CA GLY A 78 6.01 -8.51 -10.55
C GLY A 78 5.31 -8.99 -9.28
N VAL A 79 5.69 -8.48 -8.11
CA VAL A 79 5.05 -8.82 -6.84
C VAL A 79 3.73 -8.07 -6.68
N SER A 80 2.69 -8.81 -6.31
CA SER A 80 1.35 -8.28 -6.04
C SER A 80 0.96 -8.57 -4.60
N GLY A 81 0.09 -7.75 -4.02
CA GLY A 81 -0.27 -7.91 -2.61
C GLY A 81 -1.46 -7.09 -2.16
N LEU A 82 -1.67 -7.13 -0.85
CA LEU A 82 -2.64 -6.33 -0.12
C LEU A 82 -1.93 -5.15 0.53
N TRP A 83 -2.66 -4.06 0.71
CA TRP A 83 -2.22 -2.93 1.51
C TRP A 83 -3.30 -2.51 2.49
N PHE A 84 -2.86 -1.96 3.62
CA PHE A 84 -3.71 -1.47 4.70
C PHE A 84 -3.09 -0.22 5.29
N ALA A 85 -3.82 0.89 5.29
CA ALA A 85 -3.36 2.18 5.79
C ALA A 85 -4.26 2.68 6.93
N ILE A 86 -3.63 3.30 7.93
CA ILE A 86 -4.29 3.90 9.10
C ILE A 86 -3.94 5.37 9.15
N GLY A 87 -4.91 6.22 9.46
CA GLY A 87 -4.67 7.64 9.67
C GLY A 87 -5.94 8.43 9.88
N ARG A 88 -6.06 9.58 9.20
CA ARG A 88 -7.20 10.50 9.35
C ARG A 88 -7.57 11.19 8.04
N MET A 89 -8.83 11.61 7.97
CA MET A 89 -9.31 12.58 6.97
C MET A 89 -8.96 14.01 7.35
#